data_AF-A0A950EEM4-F1
#
_entry.id   AF-A0A950EEM4-F1
#
_cell.length_a   1.000
_cell.length_b   1.000
_cell.length_c   1.000
_cell.angle_alpha   90.00
_cell.angle_beta   90.00
_cell.angle_gamma   90.00
#
_symmetry.space_group_name_H-M   'P 1'
#
loop_
_entity.id
_entity.type
_entity.pdbx_description
1 polymer ?
#
loop_
_entity_poly.entity_id
_entity_poly.type
_entity_poly.pdbx_seq_one_letter_code
_entity_poly.pdbx_strand_id
1 'polypeptide(L)' 'MKNRRTTLLWMKDLIDHMTQCHDQLQWAADGPTESFLMESMLVDLVECQRLCVELRDLPSGQSRPLMASA' A
#
# COMPACT_ATOMS: atom_id res chain seq x y z
N MET A 1 -9.52 -11.19 12.60
CA MET A 1 -8.30 -10.88 13.37
C MET A 1 -7.54 -9.80 12.63
N LYS A 2 -7.51 -8.56 13.14
CA LYS A 2 -6.79 -7.45 12.51
C LYS A 2 -5.34 -7.47 13.01
N ASN A 3 -4.39 -7.87 12.15
CA ASN A 3 -2.98 -7.96 12.51
C ASN A 3 -2.21 -6.89 11.74
N ARG A 4 -1.64 -5.92 12.47
CA ARG A 4 -0.85 -4.81 11.90
C ARG A 4 0.22 -5.29 10.92
N ARG A 5 0.91 -6.40 11.20
CA ARG A 5 1.94 -6.95 10.32
C ARG A 5 1.34 -7.42 9.00
N THR A 6 0.22 -8.13 9.05
CA THR A 6 -0.49 -8.59 7.84
C THR A 6 -0.98 -7.40 7.02
N THR A 7 -1.55 -6.38 7.66
CA THR A 7 -2.02 -5.16 6.98
C THR A 7 -0.85 -4.40 6.32
N LEU A 8 0.31 -4.31 6.98
CA LEU A 8 1.51 -3.69 6.40
C LEU A 8 2.11 -4.49 5.24
N LEU A 9 2.10 -5.82 5.33
CA LEU A 9 2.57 -6.67 4.22
C LEU A 9 1.68 -6.51 2.99
N TRP A 10 0.36 -6.48 3.19
CA TRP A 10 -0.55 -6.22 2.08
C TRP A 10 -0.36 -4.82 1.48
N MET A 11 -0.18 -3.79 2.31
CA MET A 11 0.09 -2.45 1.83
C MET A 11 1.39 -2.39 1.01
N LYS A 12 2.43 -3.13 1.42
CA LYS A 12 3.67 -3.27 0.63
C LYS A 12 3.38 -3.91 -0.72
N ASP A 13 2.63 -5.02 -0.76
CA ASP A 13 2.36 -5.74 -2.00
C ASP A 13 1.57 -4.87 -3.01
N LEU A 14 0.65 -4.01 -2.54
CA LEU A 14 -0.05 -3.04 -3.40
C LEU A 14 0.90 -1.97 -3.97
N ILE A 15 1.82 -1.45 -3.16
CA ILE A 15 2.83 -0.47 -3.60
C ILE A 15 3.76 -1.11 -4.63
N ASP A 16 4.18 -2.36 -4.40
CA ASP A 16 5.03 -3.11 -5.32
C ASP A 16 4.31 -3.33 -6.66
N HIS A 17 3.01 -3.66 -6.64
CA HIS A 17 2.20 -3.80 -7.85
C HIS A 17 2.06 -2.48 -8.61
N MET A 18 1.71 -1.37 -7.92
CA MET A 18 1.63 -0.05 -8.56
C MET A 18 2.95 0.40 -9.18
N THR A 19 4.08 0.06 -8.53
CA THR A 19 5.42 0.33 -9.07
C THR A 19 5.64 -0.44 -10.37
N GLN A 20 5.25 -1.71 -10.42
CA GLN A 20 5.33 -2.53 -11.65
C GLN A 20 4.39 -2.02 -12.76
N CYS A 21 3.18 -1.58 -12.43
CA CYS A 21 2.27 -0.98 -13.40
C CYS A 21 2.84 0.33 -13.97
N HIS A 22 3.43 1.16 -13.10
CA HIS A 22 4.09 2.39 -13.50
C HIS A 22 5.29 2.12 -14.42
N ASP A 23 6.12 1.13 -14.10
CA ASP A 23 7.24 0.74 -14.96
C ASP A 23 6.77 0.21 -16.32
N GLN A 24 5.67 -0.55 -16.36
CA GLN A 24 5.06 -1.00 -17.62
C GLN A 24 4.50 0.16 -18.45
N LEU A 25 3.90 1.17 -17.81
CA LEU A 25 3.40 2.37 -18.49
C LEU A 25 4.51 3.14 -19.22
N GLN A 26 5.76 3.08 -18.76
CA GLN A 26 6.88 3.75 -19.44
C GLN A 26 7.14 3.21 -20.85
N TRP A 27 6.71 1.97 -21.12
CA TRP A 27 6.94 1.27 -22.38
C TRP A 27 5.65 0.90 -23.11
N ALA A 28 4.49 1.16 -22.50
CA ALA A 28 3.20 0.99 -23.14
C ALA A 28 3.08 1.99 -24.30
N ALA A 29 2.60 1.51 -25.45
CA ALA A 29 2.45 2.33 -26.66
C ALA A 29 1.05 2.20 -27.27
N ASP A 30 0.15 1.51 -26.57
CA ASP A 30 -1.23 1.31 -26.97
C ASP A 30 -2.18 1.79 -25.86
N GLY A 31 -3.14 2.62 -26.26
CA GLY A 31 -4.11 3.23 -25.35
C GLY A 31 -4.91 2.24 -24.48
N PRO A 32 -5.28 1.04 -24.96
CA PRO A 32 -5.93 0.04 -24.11
C PRO A 32 -5.07 -0.45 -22.95
N THR A 33 -3.79 -0.77 -23.20
CA THR A 33 -2.86 -1.19 -22.14
C THR A 33 -2.59 -0.06 -21.16
N GLU A 34 -2.38 1.17 -21.64
CA GLU A 34 -2.24 2.34 -20.77
C GLU A 34 -3.45 2.54 -19.85
N SER A 35 -4.66 2.46 -20.42
CA SER A 35 -5.91 2.62 -19.67
C SER A 35 -6.06 1.52 -18.61
N PHE A 36 -5.78 0.27 -18.97
CA PHE A 36 -5.84 -0.86 -18.05
C PHE A 36 -4.85 -0.72 -16.88
N LEU A 37 -3.59 -0.33 -17.17
CA LEU A 37 -2.58 -0.13 -16.14
C LEU A 37 -2.96 1.02 -15.19
N MET A 38 -3.46 2.13 -15.72
CA MET A 38 -3.94 3.25 -14.92
C MET A 38 -5.15 2.87 -14.06
N GLU A 39 -6.14 2.17 -14.61
CA GLU A 39 -7.29 1.67 -13.85
C GLU A 39 -6.88 0.73 -12.72
N SER A 40 -5.93 -0.18 -13.00
CA SER A 40 -5.37 -1.08 -11.99
C SER A 40 -4.72 -0.30 -10.84
N MET A 41 -3.91 0.71 -11.15
CA MET A 41 -3.28 1.56 -10.13
C MET A 41 -4.31 2.37 -9.31
N LEU A 42 -5.39 2.83 -9.92
CA LEU A 42 -6.46 3.53 -9.19
C LEU A 42 -7.14 2.62 -8.16
N VAL A 43 -7.37 1.34 -8.51
CA VAL A 43 -7.91 0.35 -7.58
C VAL A 43 -6.95 0.11 -6.41
N ASP A 44 -5.66 -0.04 -6.68
CA ASP A 44 -4.64 -0.23 -5.64
C ASP A 44 -4.54 0.97 -4.69
N LEU A 45 -4.69 2.20 -5.20
CA LEU A 45 -4.70 3.42 -4.39
C LEU A 45 -5.89 3.47 -3.43
N VAL A 46 -7.08 3.09 -3.90
CA VAL A 46 -8.28 3.00 -3.06
C VAL A 46 -8.08 1.97 -1.96
N GLU A 47 -7.48 0.82 -2.30
CA GLU A 47 -7.21 -0.22 -1.31
C GLU A 47 -6.12 0.22 -0.31
N CYS A 48 -5.06 0.91 -0.77
CA CYS A 48 -4.06 1.53 0.11
C CYS A 48 -4.70 2.52 1.09
N GLN A 49 -5.67 3.33 0.64
CA GLN A 49 -6.41 4.24 1.51
C GLN A 49 -7.18 3.46 2.58
N ARG A 50 -7.85 2.36 2.21
CA ARG A 50 -8.56 1.48 3.15
C ARG A 50 -7.62 0.89 4.20
N LEU A 51 -6.45 0.40 3.78
CA LEU A 51 -5.44 -0.16 4.69
C LEU A 51 -4.85 0.92 5.62
N CYS A 52 -4.66 2.15 5.15
CA CYS A 52 -4.24 3.27 6.00
C CYS A 52 -5.23 3.54 7.13
N VAL A 53 -6.53 3.54 6.83
CA VAL A 53 -7.59 3.70 7.85
C VAL A 53 -7.53 2.54 8.84
N GLU A 54 -7.39 1.30 8.36
CA GLU A 54 -7.30 0.12 9.21
C GLU A 54 -6.08 0.16 10.14
N LEU A 55 -4.92 0.60 9.64
CA LEU A 55 -3.68 0.76 10.42
C LEU A 55 -3.77 1.85 11.48
N ARG A 56 -4.56 2.90 11.23
CA ARG A 56 -4.82 3.97 12.20
C ARG A 56 -5.74 3.50 13.33
N ASP A 57 -6.74 2.69 13.00
CA ASP A 57 -7.74 2.20 13.95
C ASP A 57 -7.25 0.97 14.75
N LEU A 58 -6.17 0.34 14.29
CA LEU A 58 -5.49 -0.73 15.01
C LEU A 58 -4.87 -0.16 16.31
N PRO A 59 -5.19 -0.74 17.49
CA PRO A 59 -4.55 -0.31 18.72
C PRO A 59 -3.04 -0.47 18.57
N SER A 60 -2.33 0.65 18.70
CA SER A 60 -0.88 0.70 18.72
C SER A 60 -0.39 0.01 19.98
N GLY A 61 -0.36 -1.33 19.95
CA GLY A 61 0.21 -2.15 21.00
C GLY A 61 1.69 -1.81 21.15
N GLN A 62 1.99 -1.01 22.17
CA GLN A 62 3.31 -0.84 22.76
C GLN A 62 4.31 -0.04 21.92
N SER A 63 4.12 1.29 21.87
CA SER A 63 5.28 2.18 21.89
C SER A 63 6.06 1.88 23.17
N ARG A 64 7.13 1.08 23.07
CA ARG A 64 8.12 0.94 24.13
C ARG A 64 8.51 2.36 24.55
N PRO A 65 8.30 2.78 25.82
CA PRO A 65 8.88 4.03 26.27
C PRO A 65 10.38 3.88 26.07
N LEU A 66 10.99 4.74 25.25
CA LEU A 66 12.43 4.93 25.27
C LEU A 66 12.77 5.26 26.71
N MET A 67 13.38 4.32 27.43
CA MET A 67 13.92 4.59 28.75
C MET A 67 14.99 5.65 28.56
N ALA A 68 14.68 6.87 29.02
CA ALA A 68 15.68 7.87 29.33
C ALA A 68 16.49 7.31 30.51
N SER A 69 17.66 6.74 30.23
CA SER A 69 18.66 6.48 31.27
C SER A 69 19.34 7.81 31.59
N ALA A 70 19.24 8.17 32.87
CA ALA A 70 19.96 9.26 33.52
C ALA A 70 21.46 8.95 33.68
#